data_AF-A0A1H0X7U7-F1
#
_entry.id   AF-A0A1H0X7U7-F1
#
_cell.length_a   1.000
_cell.length_b   1.000
_cell.length_c   1.000
_cell.angle_alpha   90.00
_cell.angle_beta   90.00
_cell.angle_gamma   90.00
#
_symmetry.space_group_name_H-M   'P 1'
#
loop_
_entity.id
_entity.type
_entity.pdbx_description
1 polymer ?
#
loop_
_entity_poly.entity_id
_entity_poly.type
_entity_poly.pdbx_seq_one_letter_code
_entity_poly.pdbx_strand_id
1 'polypeptide(L)'
;MSAPVCLPTWGHTWVDLPVLRLPMPGEELIPCANGCYQLPIAITTPEDPVDRAVHRWFLGHHGAFLVWRFLSASLDRLIREPDSELVRLTALGYDAYSAMLAYSGSCSREVYEDVIRPMMVAFDPAFSGRWARDHEPLPGLLRRARTALGPVAAAPLTSASKANLLVHQEVMRKLVPDGHSLLRESGRARVATTDAERARFDEFFLVSRENVCVSRYRAHRAAVLSAIGHDLANHPLGPGCGATLGSKLRTFVSRL
;
A
#
# COMPACT_ATOMS: atom_id res chain seq x y z
N MET A 1 -29.89 -0.06 -6.44
CA MET A 1 -30.19 0.57 -5.13
C MET A 1 -28.85 1.01 -4.54
N SER A 2 -28.63 2.31 -4.38
CA SER A 2 -27.38 2.84 -3.81
C SER A 2 -27.31 2.47 -2.33
N ALA A 3 -26.28 1.73 -1.93
CA ALA A 3 -26.04 1.46 -0.53
C ALA A 3 -25.77 2.79 0.19
N PRO A 4 -26.43 3.07 1.33
CA PRO A 4 -26.11 4.23 2.13
C PRO A 4 -24.64 4.17 2.55
N VAL A 5 -23.94 5.30 2.46
CA VAL A 5 -22.57 5.44 2.95
C VAL A 5 -22.64 5.38 4.47
N CYS A 6 -22.50 4.19 5.04
CA CYS A 6 -22.19 4.07 6.46
C CYS A 6 -20.83 4.75 6.67
N LEU A 7 -20.79 5.75 7.55
CA LEU A 7 -19.54 6.10 8.23
C LEU A 7 -19.10 4.83 8.95
N PRO A 8 -17.89 4.32 8.69
CA PRO A 8 -17.38 3.19 9.47
C PRO A 8 -17.38 3.60 10.95
N THR A 9 -17.90 2.74 11.81
CA THR A 9 -17.94 2.90 13.27
C THR A 9 -16.56 2.86 13.92
N TRP A 10 -15.51 2.69 13.13
CA TRP A 10 -14.13 2.54 13.55
C TRP A 10 -13.32 3.68 12.94
N GLY A 11 -12.97 4.66 13.77
CA GLY A 11 -11.93 5.65 13.52
C GLY A 11 -10.96 5.54 14.67
N HIS A 12 -9.71 5.19 14.40
CA HIS A 12 -8.72 5.12 15.47
C HIS A 12 -8.25 6.54 15.80
N THR A 13 -8.01 6.82 17.07
CA THR A 13 -7.56 8.14 17.56
C THR A 13 -6.12 8.49 17.14
N TRP A 14 -5.42 7.60 16.44
CA TRP A 14 -3.99 7.73 16.13
C TRP A 14 -3.69 8.61 14.93
N VAL A 15 -4.63 8.75 13.98
CA VAL A 15 -4.39 9.51 12.74
C VAL A 15 -5.67 10.10 12.16
N ASP A 16 -5.62 11.34 11.71
CA ASP A 16 -6.67 11.99 10.93
C ASP A 16 -6.49 11.66 9.44
N LEU A 17 -6.94 10.46 9.04
CA LEU A 17 -6.98 10.03 7.64
C LEU A 17 -8.39 9.55 7.26
N PRO A 18 -8.83 9.83 6.02
CA PRO A 18 -10.08 9.31 5.51
C PRO A 18 -10.00 7.79 5.37
N VAL A 19 -11.09 7.07 5.67
CA VAL A 19 -11.16 5.63 5.42
C VAL A 19 -11.01 5.34 3.93
N LEU A 20 -10.01 4.55 3.59
CA LEU A 20 -9.74 4.10 2.23
C LEU A 20 -10.74 3.01 1.87
N ARG A 21 -11.59 3.29 0.89
CA ARG A 21 -12.63 2.35 0.45
C ARG A 21 -12.15 1.59 -0.77
N LEU A 22 -12.10 0.27 -0.65
CA LEU A 22 -11.66 -0.64 -1.70
C LEU A 22 -12.65 -1.81 -1.81
N PRO A 23 -12.83 -2.38 -3.00
CA PRO A 23 -13.50 -3.66 -3.10
C PRO A 23 -12.61 -4.79 -2.55
N MET A 24 -13.19 -5.98 -2.42
CA MET A 24 -12.41 -7.18 -2.11
C MET A 24 -11.38 -7.45 -3.23
N PRO A 25 -10.22 -8.06 -2.94
CA PRO A 25 -9.28 -8.46 -3.99
C PRO A 25 -9.96 -9.35 -5.03
N GLY A 26 -9.74 -9.05 -6.31
CA GLY A 26 -10.39 -9.74 -7.44
C GLY A 26 -11.75 -9.18 -7.85
N GLU A 27 -12.44 -8.44 -6.97
CA GLU A 27 -13.73 -7.82 -7.32
C GLU A 27 -13.54 -6.58 -8.20
N GLU A 28 -14.49 -6.38 -9.12
CA GLU A 28 -14.50 -5.26 -10.06
C GLU A 28 -14.97 -3.95 -9.40
N LEU A 29 -14.62 -2.83 -10.02
CA LEU A 29 -15.21 -1.54 -9.67
C LEU A 29 -16.57 -1.42 -10.33
N ILE A 30 -17.58 -0.96 -9.60
CA ILE A 30 -18.93 -0.78 -10.16
C ILE A 30 -19.07 0.56 -10.90
N PRO A 31 -20.02 0.69 -11.83
CA PRO A 31 -20.41 2.00 -12.37
C PRO A 31 -20.87 2.94 -11.26
N CYS A 32 -20.65 4.24 -11.43
CA CYS A 32 -21.08 5.24 -10.47
C CYS A 32 -22.61 5.44 -10.55
N ALA A 33 -23.30 5.30 -9.42
CA ALA A 33 -24.61 5.89 -9.25
C ALA A 33 -24.47 7.42 -9.05
N ASN A 34 -25.50 8.18 -9.42
CA ASN A 34 -25.49 9.65 -9.33
C ASN A 34 -25.21 10.12 -7.88
N GLY A 35 -24.25 11.04 -7.70
CA GLY A 35 -24.13 11.92 -6.51
C GLY A 35 -23.06 11.58 -5.45
N CYS A 36 -22.67 10.32 -5.23
CA CYS A 36 -21.82 9.97 -4.05
C CYS A 36 -20.29 10.15 -4.23
N TYR A 37 -19.80 10.43 -5.44
CA TYR A 37 -18.35 10.49 -5.73
C TYR A 37 -17.77 11.91 -5.73
N GLN A 38 -18.57 12.93 -5.41
CA GLN A 38 -18.18 14.34 -5.49
C GLN A 38 -17.60 14.91 -4.18
N LEU A 39 -17.56 14.12 -3.09
CA LEU A 39 -17.00 14.61 -1.84
C LEU A 39 -15.48 14.73 -1.97
N PRO A 40 -14.90 15.94 -1.77
CA PRO A 40 -13.46 16.11 -1.78
C PRO A 40 -12.84 15.32 -0.63
N ILE A 41 -11.78 14.57 -0.94
CA ILE A 41 -11.00 13.84 0.05
C ILE A 41 -9.80 14.73 0.37
N ALA A 42 -9.86 15.42 1.50
CA ALA A 42 -8.76 16.22 2.02
C ALA A 42 -7.88 15.35 2.94
N ILE A 43 -6.57 15.48 2.78
CA ILE A 43 -5.56 14.81 3.62
C ILE A 43 -4.54 15.88 3.99
N THR A 44 -4.39 16.12 5.28
CA THR A 44 -3.46 17.12 5.82
C THR A 44 -2.30 16.41 6.51
N THR A 45 -1.08 16.82 6.19
CA THR A 45 0.13 16.27 6.81
C THR A 45 0.39 16.97 8.15
N PRO A 46 0.63 16.23 9.25
CA PRO A 46 1.01 16.84 10.53
C PRO A 46 2.38 17.53 10.50
N GLU A 47 2.49 18.63 11.24
CA GLU A 47 3.75 19.38 11.40
C GLU A 47 4.68 18.74 12.44
N ASP A 48 4.13 18.12 13.49
CA ASP A 48 4.93 17.40 14.49
C ASP A 48 5.65 16.19 13.82
N PRO A 49 6.96 16.00 14.03
CA PRO A 49 7.70 14.92 13.39
C PRO A 49 7.24 13.50 13.75
N VAL A 50 6.77 13.29 14.98
CA VAL A 50 6.29 11.99 15.46
C VAL A 50 4.90 11.71 14.87
N ASP A 51 4.00 12.68 14.92
CA ASP A 51 2.67 12.56 14.31
C ASP A 51 2.79 12.39 12.79
N ARG A 52 3.72 13.09 12.15
CA ARG A 52 4.01 12.90 10.71
C ARG A 52 4.54 11.51 10.42
N ALA A 53 5.37 10.93 11.28
CA ALA A 53 5.83 9.55 11.12
C ALA A 53 4.67 8.55 11.17
N VAL A 54 3.74 8.71 12.12
CA VAL A 54 2.51 7.91 12.19
C VAL A 54 1.65 8.13 10.94
N HIS A 55 1.45 9.39 10.54
CA HIS A 55 0.71 9.72 9.32
C HIS A 55 1.31 9.05 8.08
N ARG A 56 2.63 9.11 7.89
CA ARG A 56 3.34 8.45 6.79
C ARG A 56 3.21 6.94 6.83
N TRP A 57 3.24 6.35 8.03
CA TRP A 57 3.02 4.92 8.22
C TRP A 57 1.67 4.51 7.64
N PHE A 58 0.57 5.19 8.01
CA PHE A 58 -0.77 4.86 7.53
C PHE A 58 -0.98 5.24 6.05
N LEU A 59 -0.65 6.47 5.65
CA LEU A 59 -0.86 6.96 4.29
C LEU A 59 0.00 6.19 3.27
N GLY A 60 1.22 5.80 3.63
CA GLY A 60 2.05 4.92 2.81
C GLY A 60 1.41 3.56 2.59
N HIS A 61 0.77 2.98 3.60
CA HIS A 61 0.03 1.73 3.44
C HIS A 61 -1.24 1.91 2.60
N HIS A 62 -1.96 3.03 2.72
CA HIS A 62 -3.05 3.37 1.78
C HIS A 62 -2.58 3.37 0.33
N GLY A 63 -1.43 4.01 0.07
CA GLY A 63 -0.80 3.98 -1.24
C GLY A 63 -0.40 2.56 -1.67
N ALA A 64 0.12 1.73 -0.74
CA ALA A 64 0.44 0.34 -1.01
C ALA A 64 -0.78 -0.49 -1.41
N PHE A 65 -1.93 -0.35 -0.73
CA PHE A 65 -3.17 -1.03 -1.10
C PHE A 65 -3.61 -0.70 -2.54
N LEU A 66 -3.56 0.58 -2.91
CA LEU A 66 -3.89 1.03 -4.27
C LEU A 66 -2.92 0.44 -5.31
N VAL A 67 -1.62 0.42 -5.01
CA VAL A 67 -0.59 -0.16 -5.88
C VAL A 67 -0.74 -1.69 -5.98
N TRP A 68 -1.05 -2.39 -4.90
CA TRP A 68 -1.27 -3.84 -4.92
C TRP A 68 -2.47 -4.22 -5.78
N ARG A 69 -3.57 -3.47 -5.71
CA ARG A 69 -4.71 -3.67 -6.61
C ARG A 69 -4.31 -3.48 -8.08
N PHE A 70 -3.56 -2.42 -8.39
CA PHE A 70 -3.03 -2.19 -9.74
C PHE A 70 -2.12 -3.34 -10.20
N LEU A 71 -1.18 -3.78 -9.36
CA LEU A 71 -0.26 -4.88 -9.66
C LEU A 71 -1.02 -6.18 -9.89
N SER A 72 -1.99 -6.52 -9.04
CA SER A 72 -2.79 -7.73 -9.17
C SER A 72 -3.53 -7.75 -10.51
N ALA A 73 -4.24 -6.67 -10.85
CA ALA A 73 -4.97 -6.58 -12.12
C ALA A 73 -4.03 -6.63 -13.34
N SER A 74 -2.89 -5.95 -13.28
CA SER A 74 -1.94 -5.89 -14.39
C SER A 74 -1.22 -7.22 -14.61
N LEU A 75 -0.79 -7.90 -13.54
CA LEU A 75 -0.18 -9.22 -13.61
C LEU A 75 -1.16 -10.26 -14.14
N ASP A 76 -2.40 -10.23 -13.65
CA ASP A 76 -3.46 -11.13 -14.10
C ASP A 76 -3.78 -10.94 -15.60
N ARG A 77 -3.82 -9.69 -16.07
CA ARG A 77 -3.95 -9.39 -17.51
C ARG A 77 -2.74 -9.88 -18.31
N LEU A 78 -1.50 -9.65 -17.85
CA LEU A 78 -0.29 -10.11 -18.54
C LEU A 78 -0.21 -11.64 -18.70
N ILE A 79 -0.83 -12.40 -17.80
CA ILE A 79 -0.91 -13.86 -17.91
C ILE A 79 -1.78 -14.28 -19.11
N ARG A 80 -2.84 -13.53 -19.40
CA ARG A 80 -3.77 -13.82 -20.51
C ARG A 80 -3.33 -13.19 -21.82
N GLU A 81 -2.85 -11.95 -21.74
CA GLU A 81 -2.57 -11.07 -22.86
C GLU A 81 -1.20 -10.41 -22.64
N PRO A 82 -0.10 -11.08 -23.02
CA PRO A 82 1.23 -10.49 -22.99
C PRO A 82 1.28 -9.19 -23.79
N ASP A 83 1.57 -8.08 -23.12
CA ASP A 83 1.70 -6.76 -23.74
C ASP A 83 2.91 -6.01 -23.18
N SER A 84 3.77 -5.51 -24.09
CA SER A 84 5.05 -4.90 -23.70
C SER A 84 4.88 -3.58 -22.94
N GLU A 85 3.83 -2.81 -23.23
CA GLU A 85 3.55 -1.57 -22.50
C GLU A 85 3.03 -1.89 -21.11
N LEU A 86 2.13 -2.87 -20.98
CA LEU A 86 1.65 -3.34 -19.69
C LEU A 86 2.77 -3.93 -18.83
N VAL A 87 3.77 -4.60 -19.42
CA VAL A 87 4.98 -5.03 -18.69
C VAL A 87 5.70 -3.82 -18.09
N ARG A 88 5.92 -2.76 -18.88
CA ARG A 88 6.58 -1.52 -18.40
C ARG A 88 5.76 -0.85 -17.30
N LEU A 89 4.45 -0.73 -17.47
CA LEU A 89 3.54 -0.17 -16.46
C LEU A 89 3.52 -1.01 -15.17
N THR A 90 3.52 -2.34 -15.29
CA THR A 90 3.56 -3.23 -14.12
C THR A 90 4.90 -3.11 -13.38
N ALA A 91 6.01 -2.97 -14.11
CA ALA A 91 7.31 -2.70 -13.51
C ALA A 91 7.32 -1.35 -12.74
N LEU A 92 6.74 -0.30 -13.32
CA LEU A 92 6.53 0.98 -12.62
C LEU A 92 5.66 0.83 -11.37
N GLY A 93 4.69 -0.09 -11.36
CA GLY A 93 3.93 -0.44 -10.15
C GLY A 93 4.80 -0.98 -9.01
N TYR A 94 5.81 -1.80 -9.30
CA TYR A 94 6.77 -2.26 -8.28
C TYR A 94 7.68 -1.13 -7.80
N ASP A 95 8.08 -0.21 -8.68
CA ASP A 95 8.79 1.01 -8.29
C ASP A 95 7.94 1.89 -7.38
N ALA A 96 6.65 2.06 -7.68
CA ALA A 96 5.71 2.77 -6.84
C ALA A 96 5.52 2.07 -5.49
N TYR A 97 5.46 0.74 -5.45
CA TYR A 97 5.38 0.02 -4.18
C TYR A 97 6.66 0.21 -3.34
N SER A 98 7.83 0.25 -3.98
CA SER A 98 9.09 0.59 -3.32
C SER A 98 9.05 2.00 -2.72
N ALA A 99 8.41 2.94 -3.43
CA ALA A 99 8.16 4.28 -2.91
C ALA A 99 7.30 4.25 -1.65
N MET A 100 6.20 3.48 -1.63
CA MET A 100 5.32 3.37 -0.47
C MET A 100 6.04 2.78 0.75
N LEU A 101 6.93 1.80 0.55
CA LEU A 101 7.74 1.21 1.62
C LEU A 101 8.73 2.22 2.21
N ALA A 102 9.46 2.95 1.38
CA ALA A 102 10.40 3.96 1.87
C ALA A 102 9.69 5.14 2.54
N TYR A 103 8.53 5.54 2.02
CA TYR A 103 7.70 6.60 2.58
C TYR A 103 7.18 6.22 3.98
N SER A 104 6.53 5.06 4.10
CA SER A 104 6.02 4.55 5.37
C SER A 104 7.14 4.26 6.39
N GLY A 105 8.27 3.70 5.94
CA GLY A 105 9.44 3.41 6.78
C GLY A 105 10.42 4.57 6.97
N SER A 106 10.00 5.81 6.70
CA SER A 106 10.89 6.97 6.72
C SER A 106 11.29 7.45 8.11
N CYS A 107 10.54 7.08 9.16
CA CYS A 107 10.79 7.45 10.55
C CYS A 107 12.14 6.94 11.09
N SER A 108 12.58 7.46 12.23
CA SER A 108 13.75 6.90 12.92
C SER A 108 13.42 5.57 13.58
N ARG A 109 14.44 4.82 14.00
CA ARG A 109 14.25 3.56 14.70
C ARG A 109 13.54 3.78 16.03
N GLU A 110 13.92 4.84 16.75
CA GLU A 110 13.36 5.22 18.05
C GLU A 110 11.85 5.51 17.91
N VAL A 111 11.45 6.33 16.93
CA VAL A 111 10.02 6.59 16.68
C VAL A 111 9.26 5.31 16.32
N TYR A 112 9.89 4.40 15.58
CA TYR A 112 9.25 3.11 15.28
C TYR A 112 9.09 2.24 16.53
N GLU A 113 10.13 2.10 17.35
CA GLU A 113 10.13 1.26 18.55
C GLU A 113 9.25 1.82 19.68
N ASP A 114 9.20 3.15 19.83
CA ASP A 114 8.51 3.80 20.95
C ASP A 114 7.05 4.17 20.63
N VAL A 115 6.68 4.31 19.34
CA VAL A 115 5.35 4.78 18.94
C VAL A 115 4.64 3.82 18.01
N ILE A 116 5.22 3.52 16.84
CA ILE A 116 4.54 2.75 15.78
C ILE A 116 4.37 1.28 16.19
N ARG A 117 5.43 0.64 16.66
CA ARG A 117 5.41 -0.78 17.05
C ARG A 117 4.51 -1.02 18.27
N PRO A 118 4.54 -0.20 19.35
CA PRO A 118 3.60 -0.34 20.45
C PRO A 118 2.14 -0.18 20.02
N MET A 119 1.86 0.73 19.08
CA MET A 119 0.52 0.88 18.49
C MET A 119 0.07 -0.40 17.78
N MET A 120 0.94 -1.03 16.98
CA MET A 120 0.66 -2.30 16.32
C MET A 120 0.43 -3.44 17.32
N VAL A 121 1.27 -3.53 18.36
CA VAL A 121 1.17 -4.55 19.43
C VAL A 121 -0.11 -4.39 20.23
N ALA A 122 -0.48 -3.15 20.58
CA ALA A 122 -1.71 -2.85 21.30
C ALA A 122 -2.96 -3.24 20.49
N PHE A 123 -2.89 -3.12 19.16
CA PHE A 123 -3.96 -3.57 18.27
C PHE A 123 -4.01 -5.10 18.15
N ASP A 124 -2.86 -5.75 17.90
CA ASP A 124 -2.73 -7.20 17.98
C ASP A 124 -1.26 -7.63 18.23
N PRO A 125 -0.98 -8.47 19.24
CA PRO A 125 0.40 -8.91 19.54
C PRO A 125 1.05 -9.73 18.41
N ALA A 126 0.28 -10.27 17.47
CA ALA A 126 0.77 -10.99 16.30
C ALA A 126 0.75 -10.16 15.01
N PHE A 127 0.49 -8.84 15.08
CA PHE A 127 0.24 -7.99 13.92
C PHE A 127 1.29 -8.14 12.81
N SER A 128 0.83 -8.32 11.58
CA SER A 128 1.73 -8.65 10.47
C SER A 128 1.27 -8.14 9.12
N GLY A 129 2.22 -7.65 8.32
CA GLY A 129 2.03 -7.39 6.89
C GLY A 129 1.57 -8.63 6.09
N ARG A 130 1.80 -9.85 6.62
CA ARG A 130 1.28 -11.10 6.03
C ARG A 130 -0.25 -11.14 5.97
N TRP A 131 -0.93 -10.34 6.79
CA TRP A 131 -2.39 -10.30 6.84
C TRP A 131 -3.02 -9.47 5.72
N ALA A 132 -2.21 -8.72 4.95
CA ALA A 132 -2.69 -7.92 3.83
C ALA A 132 -3.31 -8.78 2.71
N ARG A 133 -4.63 -8.65 2.52
CA ARG A 133 -5.38 -9.41 1.50
C ARG A 133 -4.90 -9.12 0.07
N ASP A 134 -4.62 -7.86 -0.26
CA ASP A 134 -4.26 -7.47 -1.63
C ASP A 134 -2.80 -7.83 -1.99
N HIS A 135 -1.93 -8.02 -0.99
CA HIS A 135 -0.54 -8.42 -1.23
C HIS A 135 -0.38 -9.93 -1.41
N GLU A 136 -1.17 -10.74 -0.68
CA GLU A 136 -1.09 -12.20 -0.71
C GLU A 136 -1.03 -12.84 -2.12
N PRO A 137 -1.86 -12.46 -3.10
CA PRO A 137 -1.81 -13.08 -4.42
C PRO A 137 -0.59 -12.67 -5.27
N LEU A 138 0.08 -11.56 -4.95
CA LEU A 138 1.09 -10.95 -5.83
C LEU A 138 2.29 -11.87 -6.13
N PRO A 139 2.92 -12.58 -5.17
CA PRO A 139 4.03 -13.48 -5.47
C PRO A 139 3.64 -14.61 -6.44
N GLY A 140 2.42 -15.13 -6.31
CA GLY A 140 1.87 -16.16 -7.20
C GLY A 140 1.60 -15.62 -8.60
N LEU A 141 0.96 -14.46 -8.70
CA LEU A 141 0.69 -13.76 -9.96
C LEU A 141 1.98 -13.38 -10.69
N LEU A 142 2.96 -12.84 -9.97
CA LEU A 142 4.27 -12.48 -10.53
C LEU A 142 4.98 -13.70 -11.13
N ARG A 143 4.97 -14.83 -10.43
CA ARG A 143 5.57 -16.08 -10.94
C ARG A 143 4.90 -16.52 -12.24
N ARG A 144 3.56 -16.56 -12.26
CA ARG A 144 2.79 -16.96 -13.45
C ARG A 144 3.00 -16.00 -14.62
N ALA A 145 3.01 -14.68 -14.38
CA ALA A 145 3.25 -13.68 -15.40
C ALA A 145 4.65 -13.82 -16.02
N ARG A 146 5.69 -14.03 -15.20
CA ARG A 146 7.05 -14.28 -15.70
C ARG A 146 7.12 -15.54 -16.57
N THR A 147 6.42 -16.61 -16.18
CA THR A 147 6.34 -17.84 -16.99
C THR A 147 5.64 -17.58 -18.33
N ALA A 148 4.52 -16.86 -18.33
CA ALA A 148 3.77 -16.54 -19.55
C ALA A 148 4.57 -15.64 -20.53
N LEU A 149 5.33 -14.68 -20.00
CA LEU A 149 6.14 -13.74 -20.80
C LEU A 149 7.44 -14.35 -21.33
N GLY A 150 7.98 -15.36 -20.66
CA GLY A 150 9.34 -15.84 -20.90
C GLY A 150 10.43 -14.88 -20.38
N PRO A 151 11.69 -15.34 -20.30
CA PRO A 151 12.75 -14.64 -19.56
C PRO A 151 13.10 -13.26 -20.12
N VAL A 152 13.06 -13.07 -21.45
CA VAL A 152 13.43 -11.81 -22.10
C VAL A 152 12.36 -10.74 -21.86
N ALA A 153 11.10 -11.02 -22.19
CA ALA A 153 10.02 -10.04 -22.01
C ALA A 153 9.72 -9.77 -20.53
N ALA A 154 9.98 -10.72 -19.63
CA ALA A 154 9.82 -10.55 -18.19
C ALA A 154 10.98 -9.80 -17.50
N ALA A 155 12.06 -9.44 -18.21
CA ALA A 155 13.24 -8.83 -17.60
C ALA A 155 12.94 -7.52 -16.84
N PRO A 156 12.16 -6.55 -17.36
CA PRO A 156 11.82 -5.32 -16.64
C PRO A 156 11.07 -5.62 -15.33
N LEU A 157 10.07 -6.50 -15.39
CA LEU A 157 9.28 -6.92 -14.24
C LEU A 157 10.13 -7.63 -13.18
N THR A 158 11.07 -8.47 -13.63
CA THR A 158 12.01 -9.18 -12.76
C THR A 158 12.96 -8.23 -12.05
N SER A 159 13.50 -7.24 -12.76
CA SER A 159 14.36 -6.21 -12.19
C SER A 159 13.62 -5.39 -11.14
N ALA A 160 12.45 -4.84 -11.48
CA ALA A 160 11.67 -3.97 -10.60
C ALA A 160 11.21 -4.69 -9.31
N SER A 161 10.74 -5.93 -9.42
CA SER A 161 10.32 -6.70 -8.23
C SER A 161 11.48 -7.14 -7.35
N LYS A 162 12.68 -7.38 -7.93
CA LYS A 162 13.90 -7.60 -7.12
C LYS A 162 14.32 -6.33 -6.40
N ALA A 163 14.30 -5.18 -7.08
CA ALA A 163 14.58 -3.89 -6.46
C ALA A 163 13.59 -3.58 -5.33
N ASN A 164 12.30 -3.87 -5.53
CA ASN A 164 11.30 -3.74 -4.48
C ASN A 164 11.57 -4.61 -3.25
N LEU A 165 12.00 -5.87 -3.46
CA LEU A 165 12.39 -6.74 -2.36
C LEU A 165 13.58 -6.17 -1.56
N LEU A 166 14.59 -5.62 -2.24
CA LEU A 166 15.74 -4.98 -1.58
C LEU A 166 15.32 -3.76 -0.75
N VAL A 167 14.42 -2.92 -1.27
CA VAL A 167 13.88 -1.77 -0.53
C VAL A 167 13.11 -2.23 0.71
N HIS A 168 12.27 -3.27 0.58
CA HIS A 168 11.56 -3.84 1.72
C HIS A 168 12.55 -4.35 2.79
N GLN A 169 13.58 -5.09 2.38
CA GLN A 169 14.61 -5.60 3.29
C GLN A 169 15.37 -4.47 3.99
N GLU A 170 15.68 -3.39 3.29
CA GLU A 170 16.38 -2.24 3.87
C GLU A 170 15.52 -1.51 4.91
N VAL A 171 14.24 -1.31 4.64
CA VAL A 171 13.28 -0.77 5.63
C VAL A 171 13.21 -1.68 6.85
N MET A 172 13.11 -3.00 6.65
CA MET A 172 13.10 -3.97 7.75
C MET A 172 14.40 -3.95 8.56
N ARG A 173 15.56 -3.90 7.90
CA ARG A 173 16.88 -3.84 8.56
C ARG A 173 17.04 -2.57 9.40
N LYS A 174 16.48 -1.45 8.92
CA LYS A 174 16.50 -0.16 9.62
C LYS A 174 15.61 -0.17 10.87
N LEU A 175 14.37 -0.65 10.73
CA LEU A 175 13.35 -0.51 11.78
C LEU A 175 13.31 -1.71 12.75
N VAL A 176 13.71 -2.89 12.29
CA VAL A 176 13.68 -4.15 13.04
C VAL A 176 14.96 -4.95 12.76
N PRO A 177 16.15 -4.48 13.20
CA PRO A 177 17.43 -5.06 12.83
C PRO A 177 17.61 -6.52 13.26
N ASP A 178 16.99 -6.91 14.37
CA ASP A 178 17.02 -8.29 14.87
C ASP A 178 16.05 -9.21 14.10
N GLY A 179 15.25 -8.66 13.18
CA GLY A 179 14.41 -9.40 12.24
C GLY A 179 13.24 -10.16 12.85
N HIS A 180 12.94 -9.94 14.14
CA HIS A 180 11.79 -10.52 14.82
C HIS A 180 10.53 -9.73 14.48
N SER A 181 9.71 -10.26 13.57
CA SER A 181 8.36 -9.73 13.38
C SER A 181 7.46 -10.14 14.55
N LEU A 182 6.46 -9.32 14.88
CA LEU A 182 5.46 -9.63 15.91
C LEU A 182 4.79 -11.00 15.67
N LEU A 183 4.59 -11.39 14.41
CA LEU A 183 4.08 -12.71 14.04
C LEU A 183 5.02 -13.86 14.42
N ARG A 184 6.34 -13.66 14.35
CA ARG A 184 7.32 -14.66 14.79
C ARG A 184 7.39 -14.70 16.31
N GLU A 185 7.38 -13.55 16.96
CA GLU A 185 7.42 -13.44 18.43
C GLU A 185 6.18 -14.07 19.09
N SER A 186 5.01 -13.96 18.46
CA SER A 186 3.77 -14.60 18.93
C SER A 186 3.74 -16.13 18.72
N GLY A 187 4.73 -16.73 18.04
CA GLY A 187 4.75 -18.16 17.72
C GLY A 187 3.76 -18.57 16.61
N ARG A 188 3.00 -17.64 16.03
CA ARG A 188 1.94 -17.92 15.05
C ARG A 188 2.41 -17.93 13.59
N ALA A 189 3.72 -17.75 13.34
CA ALA A 189 4.28 -17.68 12.00
C ALA A 189 4.03 -18.90 11.11
N ARG A 190 3.80 -20.09 11.68
CA ARG A 190 3.53 -21.32 10.92
C ARG A 190 2.03 -21.56 10.63
N VAL A 191 1.15 -20.74 11.21
CA VAL A 191 -0.30 -20.84 11.02
C VAL A 191 -0.70 -20.08 9.76
N ALA A 192 -1.73 -20.56 9.06
CA ALA A 192 -2.32 -19.85 7.93
C ALA A 192 -3.06 -18.59 8.41
N THR A 193 -2.99 -17.51 7.63
CA THR A 193 -3.70 -16.27 7.92
C THR A 193 -5.21 -16.49 7.82
N THR A 194 -5.94 -16.18 8.89
CA THR A 194 -7.41 -16.26 8.99
C THR A 194 -8.10 -15.02 8.43
N ASP A 195 -9.40 -15.12 8.15
CA ASP A 195 -10.19 -13.95 7.72
C ASP A 195 -10.31 -12.85 8.77
N ALA A 196 -10.33 -13.22 10.06
CA ALA A 196 -10.35 -12.26 11.15
C ALA A 196 -9.06 -11.43 11.21
N GLU A 197 -7.89 -12.06 11.03
CA GLU A 197 -6.59 -11.36 10.99
C GLU A 197 -6.50 -10.40 9.80
N ARG A 198 -7.04 -10.80 8.66
CA ARG A 198 -7.10 -9.95 7.47
C ARG A 198 -8.05 -8.77 7.67
N ALA A 199 -9.20 -8.97 8.32
CA ALA A 199 -10.12 -7.90 8.67
C ALA A 199 -9.48 -6.92 9.67
N ARG A 200 -8.74 -7.43 10.66
CA ARG A 200 -7.94 -6.62 11.59
C ARG A 200 -6.88 -5.79 10.85
N PHE A 201 -6.21 -6.36 9.86
CA PHE A 201 -5.24 -5.60 9.06
C PHE A 201 -5.88 -4.44 8.30
N ASP A 202 -7.04 -4.68 7.68
CA ASP A 202 -7.82 -3.64 7.01
C ASP A 202 -8.27 -2.56 8.02
N GLU A 203 -8.80 -2.97 9.17
CA GLU A 203 -9.24 -2.07 10.23
C GLU A 203 -8.10 -1.20 10.77
N PHE A 204 -6.94 -1.78 11.07
CA PHE A 204 -5.77 -1.05 11.54
C PHE A 204 -5.39 0.06 10.57
N PHE A 205 -5.37 -0.23 9.27
CA PHE A 205 -5.02 0.75 8.24
C PHE A 205 -6.21 1.56 7.72
N LEU A 206 -7.34 1.61 8.43
CA LEU A 206 -8.51 2.40 8.02
C LEU A 206 -8.98 2.05 6.59
N VAL A 207 -9.02 0.76 6.26
CA VAL A 207 -9.51 0.24 4.98
C VAL A 207 -10.89 -0.38 5.18
N SER A 208 -11.85 0.03 4.35
CA SER A 208 -13.20 -0.56 4.32
C SER A 208 -13.41 -1.33 3.03
N ARG A 209 -13.87 -2.58 3.17
CA ARG A 209 -14.18 -3.47 2.05
C ARG A 209 -15.65 -3.34 1.65
N GLU A 210 -15.90 -2.76 0.48
CA GLU A 210 -17.25 -2.52 -0.03
C GLU A 210 -17.30 -2.44 -1.57
N ASN A 211 -18.50 -2.42 -2.15
CA ASN A 211 -18.64 -2.13 -3.57
C ASN A 211 -18.28 -0.67 -3.85
N VAL A 212 -17.13 -0.45 -4.50
CA VAL A 212 -16.61 0.89 -4.80
C VAL A 212 -16.80 1.21 -6.27
N CYS A 213 -17.34 2.39 -6.56
CA CYS A 213 -17.48 2.84 -7.93
C CYS A 213 -16.18 3.43 -8.51
N VAL A 214 -16.07 3.44 -9.83
CA VAL A 214 -14.85 3.90 -10.54
C VAL A 214 -14.42 5.32 -10.13
N SER A 215 -15.35 6.28 -10.08
CA SER A 215 -15.02 7.67 -9.71
C SER A 215 -14.53 7.79 -8.27
N ARG A 216 -15.12 7.04 -7.33
CA ARG A 216 -14.70 7.05 -5.93
C ARG A 216 -13.30 6.45 -5.75
N TYR A 217 -13.03 5.33 -6.42
CA TYR A 217 -11.70 4.73 -6.43
C TYR A 217 -10.65 5.71 -7.00
N ARG A 218 -10.96 6.36 -8.13
CA ARG A 218 -10.09 7.39 -8.73
C ARG A 218 -9.86 8.57 -7.80
N ALA A 219 -10.89 9.03 -7.08
CA ALA A 219 -10.77 10.10 -6.11
C ALA A 219 -9.86 9.72 -4.93
N HIS A 220 -10.04 8.55 -4.31
CA HIS A 220 -9.12 8.07 -3.26
C HIS A 220 -7.69 7.94 -3.78
N ARG A 221 -7.51 7.35 -4.97
CA ARG A 221 -6.20 7.20 -5.59
C ARG A 221 -5.51 8.55 -5.81
N ALA A 222 -6.22 9.52 -6.38
CA ALA A 222 -5.69 10.85 -6.62
C ALA A 222 -5.36 11.57 -5.30
N ALA A 223 -6.26 11.54 -4.31
CA ALA A 223 -6.06 12.21 -3.04
C ALA A 223 -4.85 11.64 -2.27
N VAL A 224 -4.75 10.31 -2.15
CA VAL A 224 -3.62 9.65 -1.45
C VAL A 224 -2.29 9.96 -2.14
N LEU A 225 -2.20 9.77 -3.46
CA LEU A 225 -0.92 9.97 -4.17
C LEU A 225 -0.53 11.46 -4.23
N SER A 226 -1.50 12.37 -4.31
CA SER A 226 -1.27 13.82 -4.23
C SER A 226 -0.77 14.23 -2.84
N ALA A 227 -1.40 13.72 -1.78
CA ALA A 227 -0.99 14.01 -0.40
C ALA A 227 0.43 13.53 -0.10
N ILE A 228 0.79 12.31 -0.53
CA ILE A 228 2.17 11.80 -0.45
C ILE A 228 3.14 12.72 -1.22
N GLY A 229 2.74 13.15 -2.42
CA GLY A 229 3.54 14.06 -3.24
C GLY A 229 3.77 15.43 -2.57
N HIS A 230 2.73 16.02 -1.99
CA HIS A 230 2.82 17.29 -1.26
C HIS A 230 3.67 17.16 0.01
N ASP A 231 3.46 16.11 0.80
CA ASP A 231 4.27 15.84 1.99
C ASP A 231 5.76 15.70 1.61
N LEU A 232 6.09 14.93 0.57
CA LEU A 232 7.48 14.79 0.12
C LEU A 232 8.10 16.08 -0.43
N ALA A 233 7.28 17.00 -0.97
CA ALA A 233 7.75 18.30 -1.44
C ALA A 233 8.09 19.25 -0.28
N ASN A 234 7.29 19.23 0.79
CA ASN A 234 7.45 20.10 1.95
C ASN A 234 8.41 19.51 3.01
N HIS A 235 8.44 18.18 3.13
CA HIS A 235 9.20 17.43 4.12
C HIS A 235 9.96 16.28 3.43
N PRO A 236 10.98 16.56 2.62
CA PRO A 236 11.69 15.54 1.86
C PRO A 236 12.29 14.44 2.76
N LEU A 237 12.35 13.21 2.26
CA LEU A 237 13.15 12.18 2.89
C LEU A 237 14.64 12.58 2.84
N GLY A 238 15.45 12.08 3.77
CA GLY A 238 16.88 12.39 3.85
C GLY A 238 17.65 12.25 2.52
N PRO A 239 18.84 12.87 2.42
CA PRO A 239 19.56 13.03 1.15
C PRO A 239 19.71 11.70 0.39
N GLY A 240 19.29 11.67 -0.88
CA GLY A 240 19.39 10.51 -1.77
C GLY A 240 18.12 9.65 -1.90
N CYS A 241 17.26 9.60 -0.88
CA CYS A 241 16.03 8.80 -0.93
C CYS A 241 14.86 9.60 -1.52
N GLY A 242 14.69 10.87 -1.10
CA GLY A 242 13.51 11.68 -1.44
C GLY A 242 13.37 12.06 -2.92
N ALA A 243 14.47 12.47 -3.58
CA ALA A 243 14.44 12.94 -4.97
C ALA A 243 14.08 11.81 -5.97
N THR A 244 14.65 10.62 -5.78
CA THR A 244 14.37 9.44 -6.60
C THR A 244 12.95 8.91 -6.34
N LEU A 245 12.47 8.94 -5.10
CA LEU A 245 11.11 8.54 -4.74
C LEU A 245 10.06 9.42 -5.41
N GLY A 246 10.20 10.75 -5.25
CA GLY A 246 9.25 11.71 -5.79
C GLY A 246 9.18 11.65 -7.31
N SER A 247 10.32 11.42 -7.98
CA SER A 247 10.37 11.22 -9.42
C SER A 247 9.61 9.98 -9.86
N LYS A 248 9.90 8.82 -9.26
CA LYS A 248 9.23 7.54 -9.56
C LYS A 248 7.72 7.61 -9.32
N LEU A 249 7.30 8.22 -8.21
CA LEU A 249 5.89 8.39 -7.87
C LEU A 249 5.17 9.27 -8.89
N ARG A 250 5.76 10.41 -9.29
CA ARG A 250 5.19 11.28 -10.33
C ARG A 250 5.07 10.56 -11.68
N THR A 251 6.08 9.80 -12.08
CA THR A 251 6.04 9.01 -13.32
C THR A 251 4.95 7.94 -13.28
N PHE A 252 4.76 7.27 -12.13
CA PHE A 252 3.70 6.29 -11.98
C PHE A 252 2.31 6.95 -12.05
N VAL A 253 2.10 8.04 -11.31
CA VAL A 253 0.83 8.78 -11.29
C VAL A 253 0.44 9.29 -12.67
N SER A 254 1.39 9.81 -13.47
CA SER A 254 1.10 10.33 -14.81
C SER A 254 0.75 9.27 -15.85
N ARG A 255 0.96 7.99 -15.53
CA ARG A 255 0.72 6.84 -16.41
C ARG A 255 -0.53 6.04 -16.02
N LEU A 256 -1.25 6.46 -14.98
CA LEU A 256 -2.40 5.78 -14.35
C LEU A 256 -3.74 6.47 -14.59
#